data_AF-A0A3N4Z3U2-F1
#
_entry.id   AF-A0A3N4Z3U2-F1
#
_cell.length_a   1.000
_cell.length_b   1.000
_cell.length_c   1.000
_cell.angle_alpha   90.00
_cell.angle_beta   90.00
_cell.angle_gamma   90.00
#
_symmetry.space_group_name_H-M   'P 1'
#
loop_
_entity.id
_entity.type
_entity.pdbx_description
1 polymer ?
#
loop_
_entity_poly.entity_id
_entity_poly.type
_entity_poly.pdbx_seq_one_letter_code
_entity_poly.pdbx_strand_id
1 'polypeptide(L)'
;MATKSKRLEMRVDEETSALLSRAASLSREPVSTFVTRAARAEAGRVLARADVTLMPAEQFDVLVESLERADRAPALARAAARRRRFDRA
;
A
#
# COMPACT_ATOMS: atom_id res chain seq x y z
N MET A 1 24.21 -9.04 9.84
CA MET A 1 23.96 -8.43 8.51
C MET A 1 23.42 -9.52 7.59
N ALA A 2 22.15 -9.45 7.18
CA ALA A 2 21.61 -10.43 6.23
C ALA A 2 22.22 -10.19 4.83
N THR A 3 22.82 -11.23 4.25
CA THR A 3 23.45 -11.15 2.92
C THR A 3 22.38 -10.88 1.87
N LYS A 4 22.54 -9.82 1.06
CA LYS A 4 21.62 -9.49 -0.03
C LYS A 4 21.82 -10.51 -1.18
N SER A 5 20.99 -11.55 -1.23
CA SER A 5 21.13 -12.67 -2.18
C SER A 5 20.24 -12.58 -3.42
N LYS A 6 19.25 -11.69 -3.43
CA LYS A 6 18.31 -11.52 -4.55
C LYS A 6 18.79 -10.42 -5.49
N ARG A 7 18.62 -10.65 -6.80
CA ARG A 7 18.99 -9.71 -7.86
C ARG A 7 17.73 -9.16 -8.54
N LEU A 8 17.78 -7.88 -8.90
CA LEU A 8 16.78 -7.20 -9.71
C LEU A 8 17.47 -6.82 -11.03
N GLU A 9 17.07 -7.44 -12.13
CA GLU A 9 17.59 -7.11 -13.46
C GLU A 9 16.63 -6.18 -14.17
N MET A 10 17.17 -5.10 -14.74
CA MET A 10 16.38 -4.03 -15.34
C MET A 10 17.04 -3.63 -16.66
N ARG A 11 16.24 -3.51 -17.72
CA ARG A 11 16.63 -2.80 -18.93
C ARG A 11 16.10 -1.38 -18.83
N VAL A 12 16.95 -0.41 -19.11
CA VAL A 12 16.63 1.02 -19.15
C VAL A 12 17.19 1.60 -20.44
N ASP A 13 16.56 2.66 -20.93
CA ASP A 13 17.13 3.46 -22.01
C ASP A 13 18.31 4.32 -21.51
N GLU A 14 19.03 4.92 -22.46
CA GLU A 14 20.21 5.74 -22.18
C GLU A 14 19.87 6.97 -21.34
N GLU A 15 18.73 7.61 -21.62
CA GLU A 15 18.28 8.80 -20.90
C GLU A 15 18.04 8.50 -19.41
N THR A 16 17.33 7.41 -19.13
CA THR A 16 17.06 6.93 -17.78
C THR A 16 18.35 6.54 -17.07
N SER A 17 19.27 5.85 -17.76
CA SER A 17 20.58 5.47 -17.21
C SER A 17 21.40 6.70 -16.79
N ALA A 18 21.46 7.72 -17.65
CA ALA A 18 22.18 8.97 -17.38
C ALA A 18 21.54 9.74 -16.22
N LEU A 19 20.21 9.82 -16.17
CA LEU A 19 19.46 10.46 -15.10
C LEU A 19 19.74 9.82 -13.74
N LEU A 20 19.62 8.48 -13.65
CA LEU A 20 19.86 7.73 -12.42
C LEU A 20 21.31 7.85 -11.97
N SER A 21 22.26 7.80 -12.90
CA SER A 21 23.69 7.96 -12.62
C SER A 21 24.01 9.32 -12.03
N ARG A 22 23.44 10.39 -12.59
CA ARG A 22 23.60 11.75 -12.08
C ARG A 22 22.99 11.92 -10.69
N ALA A 23 21.80 11.40 -10.46
CA ALA A 23 21.12 11.50 -9.16
C ALA A 23 21.87 10.74 -8.05
N ALA A 24 22.39 9.54 -8.37
CA ALA A 24 23.20 8.75 -7.45
C ALA A 24 24.52 9.46 -7.11
N SER A 25 25.18 10.07 -8.10
CA SER A 25 26.40 10.85 -7.90
C SER A 25 26.19 12.03 -6.95
N LEU A 26 25.11 12.80 -7.14
CA LEU A 26 24.73 13.92 -6.25
C LEU A 26 24.43 13.44 -4.82
N SER A 27 23.91 12.21 -4.69
CA SER A 27 23.62 11.57 -3.40
C SER A 27 24.84 10.88 -2.78
N ARG A 28 26.00 10.89 -3.46
CA ARG A 28 27.24 10.21 -3.06
C ARG A 28 27.04 8.72 -2.75
N GLU A 29 26.20 8.05 -3.53
CA GLU A 29 25.95 6.62 -3.41
C GLU A 29 26.06 5.90 -4.77
N PRO A 30 26.41 4.60 -4.80
CA PRO A 30 26.38 3.83 -6.05
C PRO A 30 24.97 3.78 -6.66
N VAL A 31 24.88 3.75 -7.99
CA VAL A 31 23.60 3.72 -8.73
C VAL A 31 22.68 2.59 -8.25
N SER A 32 23.22 1.40 -8.02
CA SER A 32 22.44 0.26 -7.51
C SER A 32 21.86 0.50 -6.12
N THR A 33 22.56 1.25 -5.27
CA THR A 33 22.10 1.63 -3.93
C THR A 33 21.00 2.69 -4.03
N PHE A 34 21.22 3.72 -4.86
CA PHE A 34 20.23 4.76 -5.14
C PHE A 34 18.92 4.15 -5.64
N VAL A 35 18.98 3.30 -6.67
CA VAL A 35 17.80 2.68 -7.28
C VAL A 35 17.09 1.77 -6.29
N THR A 36 17.81 0.91 -5.57
CA THR A 36 17.18 0.01 -4.58
C THR A 36 16.53 0.79 -3.44
N ARG A 37 17.15 1.89 -2.98
CA ARG A 37 16.61 2.77 -1.95
C ARG A 37 15.36 3.48 -2.42
N ALA A 38 15.39 4.08 -3.62
CA ALA A 38 14.26 4.77 -4.21
C ALA A 38 13.08 3.81 -4.44
N ALA A 39 13.34 2.63 -5.02
CA ALA A 39 12.33 1.60 -5.23
C ALA A 39 11.69 1.12 -3.92
N ARG A 40 12.49 0.92 -2.85
CA ARG A 40 11.96 0.56 -1.53
C ARG A 40 11.08 1.66 -0.94
N ALA A 41 11.49 2.92 -1.06
CA ALA A 41 10.71 4.04 -0.56
C ALA A 41 9.36 4.14 -1.29
N GLU A 42 9.36 3.95 -2.61
CA GLU A 42 8.13 3.97 -3.41
C GLU A 42 7.22 2.79 -3.10
N ALA A 43 7.76 1.58 -3.01
CA ALA A 43 6.99 0.41 -2.58
C ALA A 43 6.34 0.63 -1.20
N GLY A 44 7.08 1.23 -0.26
CA GLY A 44 6.54 1.60 1.05
C GLY A 44 5.37 2.60 0.95
N ARG A 45 5.50 3.63 0.09
CA ARG A 45 4.41 4.60 -0.15
C ARG A 45 3.17 3.96 -0.76
N VAL A 46 3.34 3.06 -1.73
CA VAL A 46 2.24 2.34 -2.37
C VAL A 46 1.52 1.42 -1.38
N LEU A 47 2.28 0.61 -0.63
CA LEU A 47 1.71 -0.32 0.36
C LEU A 47 1.01 0.43 1.49
N ALA A 48 1.61 1.51 2.00
CA ALA A 48 0.99 2.33 3.03
C ALA A 48 -0.34 2.95 2.57
N ARG A 49 -0.50 3.25 1.28
CA ARG A 49 -1.79 3.71 0.73
C ARG A 49 -2.79 2.59 0.50
N ALA A 50 -2.33 1.36 0.26
CA ALA A 50 -3.22 0.23 0.05
C ALA A 50 -3.97 -0.16 1.33
N ASP A 51 -3.31 -0.05 2.49
CA ASP A 51 -3.89 -0.42 3.79
C ASP A 51 -4.59 0.73 4.52
N VAL A 52 -4.55 1.95 3.97
CA VAL A 52 -5.16 3.13 4.59
C VAL A 52 -6.40 3.55 3.82
N THR A 53 -7.54 3.47 4.50
CA THR A 53 -8.78 4.07 4.00
C THR A 53 -8.76 5.57 4.31
N LEU A 54 -8.67 6.40 3.27
CA LEU A 54 -8.89 7.84 3.41
C LEU A 54 -10.39 8.12 3.43
N MET A 55 -10.88 8.75 4.48
CA MET A 55 -12.27 9.18 4.61
C MET A 55 -12.35 10.63 5.11
N PRO A 56 -13.39 11.39 4.75
CA PRO A 56 -13.65 12.71 5.33
C PRO A 56 -13.75 12.64 6.86
N ALA A 57 -13.40 13.74 7.54
CA ALA A 57 -13.44 13.81 9.00
C ALA A 57 -14.84 13.49 9.55
N GLU A 58 -15.89 14.09 8.97
CA GLU A 58 -17.27 13.78 9.35
C GLU A 58 -17.63 12.29 9.19
N GLN A 59 -17.09 11.59 8.18
CA GLN A 59 -17.31 10.16 8.02
C GLN A 59 -16.56 9.34 9.08
N PHE A 60 -15.36 9.78 9.46
CA PHE A 60 -14.60 9.17 10.53
C PHE A 60 -15.31 9.29 11.87
N ASP A 61 -15.87 10.46 12.18
CA ASP A 61 -16.61 10.69 13.42
C ASP A 61 -17.84 9.77 13.52
N VAL A 62 -18.60 9.64 12.42
CA VAL A 62 -19.72 8.67 12.34
C VAL A 62 -19.24 7.24 12.53
N LEU A 63 -18.11 6.86 11.93
CA LEU A 63 -17.53 5.52 12.11
C LEU A 63 -17.18 5.27 13.59
N VAL A 64 -16.50 6.21 14.24
CA VAL A 64 -16.11 6.09 15.65
C VAL A 64 -17.33 5.98 16.55
N GLU A 65 -18.37 6.80 16.34
CA GLU A 65 -19.62 6.72 17.10
C GLU A 65 -20.30 5.35 16.94
N SER A 66 -20.27 4.79 15.71
CA SER A 66 -20.89 3.50 15.41
C SER A 66 -20.26 2.31 16.14
N LEU A 67 -19.02 2.45 16.61
CA LEU A 67 -18.33 1.43 17.40
C LEU A 67 -18.90 1.31 18.81
N GLU A 68 -19.34 2.42 19.39
CA GLU A 68 -19.98 2.46 20.71
C GLU A 68 -21.47 2.15 20.63
N ARG A 69 -22.13 2.63 19.56
CA ARG A 69 -23.56 2.47 19.36
C ARG A 69 -23.87 1.99 17.95
N ALA A 70 -24.31 0.74 17.85
CA ALA A 70 -24.73 0.17 16.58
C ALA A 70 -25.93 0.90 15.98
N ASP A 71 -25.84 1.19 14.68
CA ASP A 71 -26.94 1.72 13.89
C ASP A 71 -28.05 0.69 13.67
N ARG A 72 -29.27 1.20 13.43
CA ARG A 72 -30.37 0.35 12.96
C ARG A 72 -30.15 -0.03 11.50
N ALA A 73 -29.84 -1.31 11.26
CA ALA A 73 -29.67 -1.87 9.92
C ALA A 73 -30.73 -2.93 9.57
N PRO A 74 -32.03 -2.56 9.40
CA PRO A 74 -33.11 -3.54 9.18
C PRO A 74 -32.96 -4.32 7.86
N ALA A 75 -32.37 -3.71 6.82
CA ALA A 75 -32.06 -4.41 5.58
C ALA A 75 -31.01 -5.50 5.78
N LEU A 76 -29.96 -5.20 6.56
CA LEU A 76 -28.92 -6.16 6.93
C LEU A 76 -29.48 -7.29 7.78
N ALA A 77 -30.32 -6.98 8.77
CA ALA A 77 -30.99 -8.00 9.59
C ALA A 77 -31.85 -8.95 8.73
N ARG A 78 -32.64 -8.41 7.80
CA ARG A 78 -33.41 -9.21 6.84
C ARG A 78 -32.53 -10.05 5.92
N ALA A 79 -31.35 -9.56 5.53
CA ALA A 79 -30.42 -10.32 4.68
C ALA A 79 -29.74 -11.45 5.46
N ALA A 80 -29.30 -11.18 6.68
CA ALA A 80 -28.67 -12.15 7.58
C ALA A 80 -29.62 -13.29 7.97
N ALA A 81 -30.92 -13.01 8.07
CA ALA A 81 -31.94 -14.02 8.36
C ALA A 81 -32.26 -14.95 7.16
N ARG A 82 -31.80 -14.62 5.94
CA ARG A 82 -32.05 -15.49 4.77
C ARG A 82 -31.20 -16.76 4.88
N ARG A 83 -31.76 -17.87 4.42
CA ARG A 83 -31.01 -19.13 4.29
C ARG A 83 -29.74 -18.88 3.47
N ARG A 84 -28.58 -19.27 4.04
CA ARG A 84 -27.30 -19.17 3.35
C ARG A 84 -27.37 -19.98 2.06
N ARG A 85 -26.95 -19.37 0.95
CA ARG A 85 -26.87 -20.05 -0.36
C ARG A 85 -25.70 -21.02 -0.44
N PHE A 86 -24.71 -20.86 0.44
CA PHE A 86 -23.51 -21.68 0.52
C PHE A 86 -23.26 -22.03 1.99
N ASP A 87 -23.11 -23.32 2.27
CA ASP A 87 -22.64 -23.80 3.56
C ASP A 87 -21.11 -23.86 3.54
N ARG A 88 -20.47 -23.42 4.62
CA ARG A 88 -19.04 -23.63 4.83
C ARG A 88 -18.87 -25.10 5.22
N ALA A 89 -18.20 -25.88 4.37
CA ALA A 89 -17.73 -27.23 4.68
C ALA A 89 -16.69 -27.20 5.81
#